data_AF-A0A9X1Z831-F1
#
_entry.id   AF-A0A9X1Z831-F1
#
_cell.length_a   1.000
_cell.length_b   1.000
_cell.length_c   1.000
_cell.angle_alpha   90.00
_cell.angle_beta   90.00
_cell.angle_gamma   90.00
#
_symmetry.space_group_name_H-M   'P 1'
#
loop_
_entity.id
_entity.type
_entity.pdbx_description
1 polymer ?
#
loop_
_entity_poly.entity_id
_entity_poly.type
_entity_poly.pdbx_seq_one_letter_code
_entity_poly.pdbx_strand_id
1 'polypeptide(L)'
;MIKFKCRPALHTKIVIEYCDSKGISVPDEYQHIRLLSDDDKINYYSINNILYEMEAMDNNPYFFADLEHVFRERLIPFTIKILDFNKSAALNLLDFTHYYRSISDLAWSSIVSKTSVTLVAKRGPEQLASKYDDLFIYFCMIEIFKPLLEKSDDMLIRLPYGRDFYSKYINMFEQVEFNKDHFSVTINKDEGDIVEDKQLVVENISELERVNAAANSIPYHSLSLAALSQVINMTPRSLQRELKLLDTNPQSIINDAKINHIISRLLINKGNIKLTAYECGFTDMSTFSRFFSKVAGLSPKAFCNAKISAS
;
A
#
# COMPACT_ATOMS: atom_id res chain seq x y z
N MET A 1 -7.06 12.45 17.64
CA MET A 1 -6.17 12.37 16.46
C MET A 1 -5.60 10.98 16.29
N ILE A 2 -6.02 10.31 15.21
CA ILE A 2 -5.71 8.91 14.92
C ILE A 2 -4.36 8.82 14.20
N LYS A 3 -3.38 8.13 14.81
CA LYS A 3 -1.97 8.06 14.32
C LYS A 3 -1.65 6.79 13.54
N PHE A 4 -2.65 5.97 13.21
CA PHE A 4 -2.44 4.73 12.47
C PHE A 4 -1.86 5.03 11.09
N LYS A 5 -0.69 4.46 10.78
CA LYS A 5 -0.02 4.64 9.50
C LYS A 5 -0.48 3.59 8.51
N CYS A 6 -0.72 4.00 7.28
CA CYS A 6 -1.18 3.10 6.23
C CYS A 6 -0.44 3.27 4.91
N ARG A 7 -0.56 2.24 4.07
CA ARG A 7 -0.18 2.25 2.65
C ARG A 7 -1.13 1.35 1.86
N PRO A 8 -1.16 1.43 0.52
CA PRO A 8 -1.98 0.54 -0.30
C PRO A 8 -1.67 -0.94 -0.07
N ALA A 9 -2.70 -1.78 -0.10
CA ALA A 9 -2.60 -3.23 0.06
C ALA A 9 -1.76 -3.85 -1.04
N LEU A 10 -1.76 -3.27 -2.25
CA LEU A 10 -0.90 -3.68 -3.36
C LEU A 10 0.53 -3.98 -2.93
N HIS A 11 1.15 -3.07 -2.16
CA HIS A 11 2.53 -3.22 -1.72
C HIS A 11 2.77 -4.53 -0.95
N THR A 12 1.83 -4.92 -0.09
CA THR A 12 1.92 -6.18 0.66
C THR A 12 1.49 -7.37 -0.20
N LYS A 13 0.49 -7.21 -1.06
CA LYS A 13 0.01 -8.26 -1.98
C LYS A 13 1.11 -8.75 -2.91
N ILE A 14 1.95 -7.85 -3.42
CA ILE A 14 3.10 -8.22 -4.27
C ILE A 14 4.04 -9.20 -3.56
N VAL A 15 4.32 -8.98 -2.27
CA VAL A 15 5.18 -9.88 -1.48
C VAL A 15 4.47 -11.20 -1.21
N ILE A 16 3.17 -11.17 -0.95
CA ILE A 16 2.35 -12.37 -0.78
C ILE A 16 2.34 -13.23 -2.05
N GLU A 17 2.17 -12.61 -3.21
CA GLU A 17 2.16 -13.29 -4.52
C GLU A 17 3.53 -13.86 -4.87
N TYR A 18 4.61 -13.15 -4.53
CA TYR A 18 5.96 -13.70 -4.58
C TYR A 18 6.08 -14.98 -3.73
N CYS A 19 5.61 -14.94 -2.48
CA CYS A 19 5.63 -16.12 -1.61
C CYS A 19 4.83 -17.27 -2.21
N ASP A 20 3.63 -17.00 -2.73
CA ASP A 20 2.78 -17.99 -3.40
C ASP A 20 3.51 -18.62 -4.61
N SER A 21 4.22 -17.82 -5.41
CA SER A 21 5.00 -18.30 -6.56
C SER A 21 6.19 -19.21 -6.19
N LYS A 22 6.71 -19.07 -4.96
CA LYS A 22 7.83 -19.85 -4.42
C LYS A 22 7.36 -20.98 -3.50
N GLY A 23 6.06 -21.11 -3.26
CA GLY A 23 5.50 -22.07 -2.30
C GLY A 23 5.86 -21.75 -0.84
N ILE A 24 6.21 -20.49 -0.55
CA ILE A 24 6.55 -20.02 0.80
C ILE A 24 5.26 -19.63 1.54
N SER A 25 5.10 -20.13 2.77
CA SER A 25 3.91 -19.82 3.57
C SER A 25 4.01 -18.42 4.17
N VAL A 26 2.98 -17.60 3.92
CA VAL A 26 2.80 -16.30 4.57
C VAL A 26 2.07 -16.50 5.90
N PRO A 27 2.46 -15.81 7.00
CA PRO A 27 1.78 -15.93 8.28
C PRO A 27 0.26 -15.69 8.19
N ASP A 28 -0.50 -16.44 9.00
CA ASP A 28 -1.97 -16.45 8.96
C ASP A 28 -2.59 -15.06 9.13
N GLU A 29 -1.97 -14.21 9.93
CA GLU A 29 -2.43 -12.84 10.17
C GLU A 29 -2.44 -11.96 8.91
N TYR A 30 -1.63 -12.27 7.89
CA TYR A 30 -1.59 -11.51 6.63
C TYR A 30 -2.40 -12.16 5.50
N GLN A 31 -2.91 -13.38 5.69
CA GLN A 31 -3.58 -14.15 4.63
C GLN A 31 -4.79 -13.43 4.02
N HIS A 32 -5.53 -12.69 4.86
CA HIS A 32 -6.74 -11.95 4.48
C HIS A 32 -6.47 -10.81 3.49
N ILE A 33 -5.23 -10.30 3.41
CA ILE A 33 -4.85 -9.19 2.51
C ILE A 33 -5.04 -9.57 1.04
N ARG A 34 -4.98 -10.87 0.69
CA ARG A 34 -5.29 -11.37 -0.66
C ARG A 34 -6.68 -10.98 -1.16
N LEU A 35 -7.62 -10.75 -0.24
CA LEU A 35 -9.01 -10.43 -0.56
C LEU A 35 -9.28 -8.94 -0.69
N LEU A 36 -8.29 -8.09 -0.41
CA LEU A 36 -8.41 -6.65 -0.54
C LEU A 36 -8.17 -6.21 -1.98
N SER A 37 -8.79 -5.11 -2.35
CA SER A 37 -8.47 -4.36 -3.57
C SER A 37 -7.06 -3.77 -3.44
N ASP A 38 -6.40 -3.50 -4.56
CA ASP A 38 -5.02 -2.98 -4.55
C ASP A 38 -4.93 -1.60 -3.88
N ASP A 39 -5.96 -0.78 -4.05
CA ASP A 39 -6.09 0.57 -3.48
C ASP A 39 -6.53 0.58 -2.01
N ASP A 40 -7.01 -0.55 -1.47
CA ASP A 40 -7.41 -0.62 -0.06
C ASP A 40 -6.20 -0.31 0.80
N LYS A 41 -6.36 0.63 1.73
CA LYS A 41 -5.28 0.96 2.67
C LYS A 41 -5.21 -0.11 3.75
N ILE A 42 -4.00 -0.46 4.17
CA ILE A 42 -3.71 -1.36 5.29
C ILE A 42 -2.53 -0.82 6.11
N ASN A 43 -2.19 -1.52 7.19
CA ASN A 43 -1.09 -1.20 8.08
C ASN A 43 0.19 -1.00 7.27
N TYR A 44 0.79 0.16 7.48
CA TYR A 44 2.06 0.50 6.89
C TYR A 44 3.09 -0.61 7.11
N TYR A 45 3.21 -1.19 8.30
CA TYR A 45 4.34 -2.08 8.58
C TYR A 45 4.24 -3.49 7.97
N SER A 46 3.07 -3.92 7.47
CA SER A 46 2.83 -5.30 7.02
C SER A 46 3.83 -5.81 5.99
N ILE A 47 4.09 -5.04 4.92
CA ILE A 47 5.04 -5.45 3.88
C ILE A 47 6.45 -5.65 4.44
N ASN A 48 6.94 -4.73 5.28
CA ASN A 48 8.30 -4.81 5.82
C ASN A 48 8.42 -6.01 6.76
N ASN A 49 7.42 -6.27 7.60
CA ASN A 49 7.40 -7.44 8.48
C ASN A 49 7.55 -8.73 7.68
N ILE A 50 6.73 -8.90 6.63
CA ILE A 50 6.80 -10.08 5.76
C ILE A 50 8.16 -10.15 5.06
N LEU A 51 8.66 -9.06 4.47
CA LEU A 51 9.94 -9.06 3.76
C LEU A 51 11.12 -9.46 4.66
N TYR A 52 11.15 -8.96 5.90
CA TYR A 52 12.20 -9.32 6.85
C TYR A 52 12.12 -10.78 7.28
N GLU A 53 10.92 -11.29 7.56
CA GLU A 53 10.72 -12.70 7.89
C GLU A 53 11.14 -13.60 6.72
N MET A 54 10.71 -13.27 5.50
CA MET A 54 11.01 -14.08 4.32
C MET A 54 12.49 -14.04 3.94
N GLU A 55 13.13 -12.88 4.01
CA GLU A 55 14.56 -12.77 3.74
C GLU A 55 15.39 -13.60 4.73
N ALA A 56 14.98 -13.62 6.00
CA ALA A 56 15.64 -14.42 7.03
C ALA A 56 15.47 -15.94 6.80
N MET A 57 14.36 -16.36 6.19
CA MET A 57 14.06 -17.77 5.90
C MET A 57 14.69 -18.28 4.60
N ASP A 58 14.74 -17.46 3.55
CA ASP A 58 15.14 -17.88 2.19
C ASP A 58 16.67 -18.02 2.03
N ASN A 59 17.47 -17.33 2.86
CA ASN A 59 18.94 -17.26 2.76
C ASN A 59 19.48 -16.98 1.33
N ASN A 60 18.62 -16.44 0.46
CA ASN A 60 18.88 -16.23 -0.95
C ASN A 60 19.56 -14.87 -1.14
N PRO A 61 20.79 -14.80 -1.69
CA PRO A 61 21.48 -13.54 -1.92
C PRO A 61 20.74 -12.65 -2.93
N TYR A 62 19.87 -13.20 -3.77
CA TYR A 62 19.12 -12.52 -4.83
C TYR A 62 17.64 -12.28 -4.48
N PHE A 63 17.26 -12.43 -3.20
CA PHE A 63 15.86 -12.33 -2.74
C PHE A 63 15.09 -11.14 -3.33
N PHE A 64 15.63 -9.92 -3.22
CA PHE A 64 14.97 -8.74 -3.78
C PHE A 64 14.94 -8.73 -5.31
N ALA A 65 16.00 -9.19 -5.98
CA ALA A 65 16.01 -9.29 -7.44
C ALA A 65 14.95 -10.29 -7.96
N ASP A 66 14.69 -11.38 -7.25
CA ASP A 66 13.59 -12.29 -7.60
C ASP A 66 12.22 -11.62 -7.37
N LEU A 67 12.11 -10.80 -6.32
CA LEU A 67 10.92 -10.02 -6.01
C LEU A 67 10.63 -8.93 -7.07
N GLU A 68 11.67 -8.37 -7.70
CA GLU A 68 11.54 -7.37 -8.78
C GLU A 68 10.67 -7.85 -9.94
N HIS A 69 10.65 -9.16 -10.22
CA HIS A 69 9.79 -9.71 -11.26
C HIS A 69 8.30 -9.46 -10.95
N VAL A 70 7.86 -9.73 -9.72
CA VAL A 70 6.47 -9.52 -9.29
C VAL A 70 6.18 -8.02 -9.13
N PHE A 71 7.15 -7.24 -8.67
CA PHE A 71 7.04 -5.77 -8.63
C PHE A 71 6.78 -5.23 -10.04
N ARG A 72 7.52 -5.69 -11.05
CA ARG A 72 7.36 -5.26 -12.44
C ARG A 72 5.94 -5.52 -12.95
N GLU A 73 5.38 -6.71 -12.68
CA GLU A 73 4.04 -7.09 -13.16
C GLU A 73 2.90 -6.32 -12.49
N ARG A 74 3.10 -5.86 -11.25
CA ARG A 74 2.02 -5.28 -10.43
C ARG A 74 2.20 -3.80 -10.15
N LEU A 75 3.39 -3.41 -9.71
CA LEU A 75 3.69 -2.06 -9.28
C LEU A 75 3.80 -1.09 -10.46
N ILE A 76 4.41 -1.51 -11.57
CA ILE A 76 4.53 -0.64 -12.75
C ILE A 76 3.14 -0.32 -13.30
N PRO A 77 2.24 -1.29 -13.61
CA PRO A 77 0.90 -0.96 -14.09
C PRO A 77 0.05 -0.14 -13.12
N PHE A 78 0.28 -0.29 -11.82
CA PHE A 78 -0.37 0.56 -10.81
C PHE A 78 0.15 2.00 -10.87
N THR A 79 1.47 2.17 -10.97
CA THR A 79 2.14 3.47 -10.94
C THR A 79 1.98 4.23 -12.24
N ILE A 80 2.09 3.60 -13.41
CA ILE A 80 2.01 4.34 -14.69
C ILE A 80 0.63 4.97 -14.94
N LYS A 81 -0.43 4.46 -14.29
CA LYS A 81 -1.80 5.03 -14.38
C LYS A 81 -1.89 6.47 -13.89
N ILE A 82 -0.96 6.91 -13.05
CA ILE A 82 -0.92 8.26 -12.50
C ILE A 82 0.01 9.19 -13.27
N LEU A 83 0.79 8.66 -14.22
CA LEU A 83 1.74 9.44 -15.01
C LEU A 83 1.07 9.98 -16.27
N ASP A 84 1.46 11.18 -16.65
CA ASP A 84 1.11 11.79 -17.93
C ASP A 84 2.36 11.83 -18.80
N PHE A 85 2.45 10.90 -19.76
CA PHE A 85 3.61 10.78 -20.65
C PHE A 85 3.77 11.97 -21.62
N ASN A 86 2.86 12.94 -21.62
CA ASN A 86 3.06 14.22 -22.30
C ASN A 86 3.84 15.25 -21.46
N LYS A 87 3.99 15.00 -20.16
CA LYS A 87 4.80 15.83 -19.25
C LYS A 87 6.23 15.34 -19.20
N SER A 88 7.15 16.24 -18.83
CA SER A 88 8.54 15.89 -18.54
C SER A 88 8.66 14.87 -17.40
N ALA A 89 9.82 14.20 -17.32
CA ALA A 89 10.12 13.30 -16.21
C ALA A 89 10.09 14.03 -14.85
N ALA A 90 10.50 15.30 -14.78
CA ALA A 90 10.47 16.10 -13.57
C ALA A 90 9.03 16.37 -13.08
N LEU A 91 8.12 16.72 -13.98
CA LEU A 91 6.71 16.94 -13.63
C LEU A 91 6.02 15.62 -13.25
N ASN A 92 6.32 14.52 -13.96
CA ASN A 92 5.85 13.19 -13.57
C ASN A 92 6.38 12.75 -12.19
N LEU A 93 7.61 13.16 -11.81
CA LEU A 93 8.15 12.87 -10.48
C LEU A 93 7.37 13.63 -9.39
N LEU A 94 6.93 14.85 -9.69
CA LEU A 94 6.07 15.63 -8.79
C LEU A 94 4.73 14.91 -8.57
N ASP A 95 4.04 14.55 -9.66
CA ASP A 95 2.76 13.85 -9.61
C ASP A 95 2.88 12.51 -8.87
N PHE A 96 3.93 11.73 -9.16
CA PHE A 96 4.27 10.51 -8.44
C PHE A 96 4.45 10.73 -6.94
N THR A 97 5.23 11.74 -6.57
CA THR A 97 5.48 12.07 -5.16
C THR A 97 4.17 12.43 -4.44
N HIS A 98 3.29 13.19 -5.09
CA HIS A 98 2.03 13.65 -4.51
C HIS A 98 1.00 12.55 -4.40
N TYR A 99 0.87 11.71 -5.42
CA TYR A 99 -0.02 10.57 -5.38
C TYR A 99 0.34 9.60 -4.25
N TYR A 100 1.61 9.20 -4.14
CA TYR A 100 2.02 8.30 -3.05
C TYR A 100 1.88 8.93 -1.68
N ARG A 101 2.03 10.26 -1.57
CA ARG A 101 1.76 11.00 -0.33
C ARG A 101 0.27 11.03 0.03
N SER A 102 -0.64 11.05 -0.94
CA SER A 102 -2.09 11.05 -0.66
C SER A 102 -2.63 9.68 -0.27
N ILE A 103 -1.94 8.59 -0.64
CA ILE A 103 -2.38 7.22 -0.36
C ILE A 103 -1.54 6.48 0.69
N SER A 104 -0.42 7.04 1.15
CA SER A 104 0.46 6.38 2.13
C SER A 104 1.18 7.32 3.09
N ASP A 105 1.57 6.77 4.25
CA ASP A 105 2.39 7.47 5.26
C ASP A 105 3.90 7.26 5.06
N LEU A 106 4.37 7.19 3.81
CA LEU A 106 5.79 7.00 3.45
C LEU A 106 6.71 8.20 3.80
N ALA A 107 6.16 9.28 4.37
CA ALA A 107 6.87 10.51 4.70
C ALA A 107 7.57 11.17 3.50
N TRP A 108 6.90 11.13 2.34
CA TRP A 108 7.38 11.75 1.11
C TRP A 108 6.97 13.22 1.03
N SER A 109 7.83 14.01 0.41
CA SER A 109 7.61 15.43 0.14
C SER A 109 8.33 15.80 -1.15
N SER A 110 7.90 16.89 -1.78
CA SER A 110 8.54 17.44 -2.96
C SER A 110 9.23 18.76 -2.64
N ILE A 111 10.43 18.97 -3.16
CA ILE A 111 11.09 20.28 -3.24
C ILE A 111 11.11 20.67 -4.71
N VAL A 112 10.47 21.78 -5.04
CA VAL A 112 10.42 22.30 -6.41
C VAL A 112 11.28 23.56 -6.48
N SER A 113 12.28 23.54 -7.34
CA SER A 113 13.13 24.69 -7.63
C SER A 113 12.79 25.27 -9.01
N LYS A 114 13.51 26.32 -9.42
CA LYS A 114 13.42 26.85 -10.79
C LYS A 114 13.87 25.83 -11.84
N THR A 115 14.81 24.94 -11.50
CA THR A 115 15.50 24.08 -12.47
C THR A 115 15.26 22.58 -12.24
N SER A 116 14.60 22.19 -11.16
CA SER A 116 14.43 20.78 -10.82
C SER A 116 13.23 20.49 -9.94
N VAL A 117 12.82 19.23 -9.93
CA VAL A 117 11.90 18.65 -8.95
C VAL A 117 12.67 17.60 -8.15
N THR A 118 12.47 17.60 -6.83
CA THR A 118 13.10 16.63 -5.95
C THR A 118 12.07 15.91 -5.10
N LEU A 119 11.98 14.59 -5.21
CA LEU A 119 11.33 13.73 -4.22
C LEU A 119 12.26 13.61 -3.01
N VAL A 120 11.73 13.84 -1.81
CA VAL A 120 12.42 13.61 -0.54
C VAL A 120 11.59 12.67 0.32
N ALA A 121 12.16 11.52 0.67
CA ALA A 121 11.57 10.56 1.58
C ALA A 121 12.39 10.52 2.88
N LYS A 122 11.84 11.13 3.93
CA LYS A 122 12.53 11.20 5.23
C LYS A 122 12.69 9.83 5.85
N ARG A 123 13.78 9.64 6.59
CA ARG A 123 14.05 8.42 7.34
C ARG A 123 14.35 8.73 8.80
N GLY A 124 14.09 7.72 9.64
CA GLY A 124 14.46 7.76 11.05
C GLY A 124 15.91 7.31 11.27
N PRO A 125 16.25 6.85 12.48
CA PRO A 125 17.53 6.18 12.73
C PRO A 125 17.67 4.89 11.92
N GLU A 126 18.89 4.57 11.49
CA GLU A 126 19.22 3.40 10.67
C GLU A 126 18.70 2.07 11.28
N GLN A 127 18.76 1.93 12.61
CA GLN A 127 18.36 0.71 13.31
C GLN A 127 16.85 0.40 13.22
N LEU A 128 16.04 1.41 12.90
CA LEU A 128 14.59 1.28 12.79
C LEU A 128 14.11 1.39 11.34
N ALA A 129 15.03 1.61 10.40
CA ALA A 129 14.69 1.87 9.01
C ALA A 129 14.62 0.60 8.19
N SER A 130 13.74 0.60 7.19
CA SER A 130 13.66 -0.48 6.22
C SER A 130 14.42 -0.16 4.96
N LYS A 131 15.40 -1.00 4.63
CA LYS A 131 16.08 -0.97 3.32
C LYS A 131 15.11 -1.16 2.16
N TYR A 132 14.02 -1.91 2.38
CA TYR A 132 13.02 -2.16 1.35
C TYR A 132 12.22 -0.93 0.96
N ASP A 133 12.02 0.02 1.88
CA ASP A 133 11.36 1.28 1.54
C ASP A 133 12.22 2.13 0.60
N ASP A 134 13.55 2.00 0.65
CA ASP A 134 14.48 2.66 -0.28
C ASP A 134 14.61 1.90 -1.60
N LEU A 135 14.74 0.57 -1.53
CA LEU A 135 14.82 -0.29 -2.72
C LEU A 135 13.55 -0.19 -3.58
N PHE A 136 12.38 -0.06 -2.97
CA PHE A 136 11.12 0.18 -3.67
C PHE A 136 11.15 1.48 -4.49
N ILE A 137 11.62 2.59 -3.87
CA ILE A 137 11.70 3.87 -4.58
C ILE A 137 12.72 3.77 -5.70
N TYR A 138 13.89 3.20 -5.40
CA TYR A 138 14.95 2.98 -6.38
C TYR A 138 14.45 2.18 -7.58
N PHE A 139 13.75 1.06 -7.35
CA PHE A 139 13.13 0.26 -8.40
C PHE A 139 12.22 1.11 -9.30
N CYS A 140 11.30 1.88 -8.72
CA CYS A 140 10.44 2.79 -9.49
C CYS A 140 11.26 3.81 -10.29
N MET A 141 12.34 4.35 -9.74
CA MET A 141 13.17 5.32 -10.46
C MET A 141 13.86 4.69 -11.67
N ILE A 142 14.40 3.48 -11.52
CA ILE A 142 15.10 2.78 -12.60
C ILE A 142 14.12 2.28 -13.66
N GLU A 143 12.98 1.73 -13.26
CA GLU A 143 12.06 1.06 -14.18
C GLU A 143 11.05 1.99 -14.84
N ILE A 144 10.72 3.11 -14.19
CA ILE A 144 9.67 4.01 -14.66
C ILE A 144 10.27 5.35 -15.09
N PHE A 145 11.17 5.94 -14.31
CA PHE A 145 11.66 7.29 -14.57
C PHE A 145 12.89 7.35 -15.47
N LYS A 146 13.88 6.47 -15.27
CA LYS A 146 15.08 6.42 -16.10
C LYS A 146 14.76 6.29 -17.60
N PRO A 147 13.76 5.50 -18.04
CA PRO A 147 13.36 5.43 -19.46
C PRO A 147 12.71 6.71 -20.01
N LEU A 148 12.23 7.62 -19.13
CA LEU A 148 11.63 8.90 -19.53
C LEU A 148 12.66 10.01 -19.72
N LEU A 149 13.92 9.79 -19.35
CA LEU A 149 14.99 10.78 -19.43
C LEU A 149 15.68 10.72 -20.79
N GLU A 150 16.00 11.88 -21.37
CA GLU A 150 16.85 11.94 -22.56
C GLU A 150 18.30 11.55 -22.24
N LYS A 151 18.80 11.95 -21.06
CA LYS A 151 20.13 11.60 -20.56
C LYS A 151 20.02 11.01 -19.17
N SER A 152 20.67 9.87 -18.95
CA SER A 152 20.61 9.19 -17.65
C SER A 152 21.14 10.03 -16.48
N ASP A 153 22.09 10.95 -16.76
CA ASP A 153 22.69 11.82 -15.74
C ASP A 153 21.75 12.95 -15.25
N ASP A 154 20.55 13.10 -15.85
CA ASP A 154 19.54 14.09 -15.42
C ASP A 154 18.79 13.68 -14.16
N MET A 155 19.06 12.47 -13.64
CA MET A 155 18.51 11.98 -12.38
C MET A 155 19.61 11.69 -11.36
N LEU A 156 19.54 12.39 -10.22
CA LEU A 156 20.44 12.18 -9.09
C LEU A 156 19.70 11.48 -7.95
N ILE A 157 20.16 10.27 -7.60
CA ILE A 157 19.63 9.50 -6.48
C ILE A 157 20.59 9.55 -5.29
N ARG A 158 20.04 9.84 -4.12
CA ARG A 158 20.75 9.92 -2.85
C ARG A 158 20.10 8.99 -1.83
N LEU A 159 20.90 8.10 -1.27
CA LEU A 159 20.51 7.15 -0.24
C LEU A 159 20.82 7.69 1.15
N PRO A 160 19.94 7.42 2.12
CA PRO A 160 20.10 7.93 3.48
C PRO A 160 21.30 7.29 4.19
N TYR A 161 21.47 5.98 4.08
CA TYR A 161 22.45 5.26 4.89
C TYR A 161 23.72 4.93 4.12
N GLY A 162 24.69 4.37 4.85
CA GLY A 162 25.93 3.86 4.29
C GLY A 162 25.72 2.59 3.46
N ARG A 163 26.75 2.19 2.72
CA ARG A 163 26.71 1.00 1.85
C ARG A 163 26.39 -0.29 2.61
N ASP A 164 26.90 -0.42 3.84
CA ASP A 164 26.75 -1.63 4.65
C ASP A 164 25.28 -1.93 4.98
N PHE A 165 24.47 -0.90 5.18
CA PHE A 165 23.03 -1.01 5.39
C PHE A 165 22.33 -1.70 4.20
N TYR A 166 22.82 -1.48 2.99
CA TYR A 166 22.32 -2.08 1.76
C TYR A 166 23.17 -3.24 1.24
N SER A 167 24.14 -3.73 2.01
CA SER A 167 25.22 -4.63 1.56
C SER A 167 24.78 -5.76 0.62
N LYS A 168 23.68 -6.45 0.94
CA LYS A 168 23.13 -7.55 0.11
C LYS A 168 22.69 -7.11 -1.30
N TYR A 169 22.24 -5.87 -1.43
CA TYR A 169 21.67 -5.28 -2.64
C TYR A 169 22.55 -4.18 -3.23
N ILE A 170 23.79 -4.04 -2.75
CA ILE A 170 24.64 -2.91 -3.09
C ILE A 170 24.93 -2.82 -4.60
N ASN A 171 25.00 -3.97 -5.27
CA ASN A 171 25.27 -4.08 -6.70
C ASN A 171 24.09 -3.65 -7.58
N MET A 172 22.90 -3.46 -7.01
CA MET A 172 21.72 -2.98 -7.74
C MET A 172 21.77 -1.47 -7.96
N PHE A 173 22.51 -0.75 -7.12
CA PHE A 173 22.58 0.70 -7.18
C PHE A 173 23.56 1.20 -8.24
N GLU A 174 23.05 1.98 -9.18
CA GLU A 174 23.80 2.65 -10.23
C GLU A 174 23.83 4.15 -9.96
N GLN A 175 25.04 4.75 -9.94
CA GLN A 175 25.22 6.20 -9.88
C GLN A 175 24.51 6.90 -8.69
N VAL A 176 24.53 6.29 -7.51
CA VAL A 176 23.91 6.86 -6.29
C VAL A 176 24.94 7.44 -5.32
N GLU A 177 24.55 8.44 -4.53
CA GLU A 177 25.33 8.93 -3.37
C GLU A 177 24.79 8.34 -2.06
N PHE A 178 25.67 7.88 -1.15
CA PHE A 178 25.30 7.33 0.17
C PHE A 178 25.52 8.34 1.30
N ASN A 179 25.10 7.98 2.52
CA ASN A 179 25.29 8.76 3.76
C ASN A 179 24.69 10.16 3.68
N LYS A 180 23.39 10.24 3.40
CA LYS A 180 22.62 11.48 3.32
C LYS A 180 21.52 11.46 4.39
N ASP A 181 20.96 12.60 4.75
CA ASP A 181 19.95 12.61 5.84
C ASP A 181 18.61 11.96 5.45
N HIS A 182 18.38 11.73 4.15
CA HIS A 182 17.14 11.19 3.62
C HIS A 182 17.37 10.50 2.26
N PHE A 183 16.41 9.67 1.84
CA PHE A 183 16.35 9.26 0.45
C PHE A 183 15.86 10.44 -0.39
N SER A 184 16.53 10.76 -1.49
CA SER A 184 16.02 11.76 -2.44
C SER A 184 16.34 11.45 -3.89
N VAL A 185 15.45 11.86 -4.77
CA VAL A 185 15.62 11.81 -6.22
C VAL A 185 15.42 13.20 -6.77
N THR A 186 16.42 13.75 -7.45
CA THR A 186 16.32 15.04 -8.12
C THR A 186 16.34 14.81 -9.62
N ILE A 187 15.35 15.35 -10.34
CA ILE A 187 15.30 15.36 -11.80
C ILE A 187 15.27 16.81 -12.29
N ASN A 188 16.10 17.13 -13.28
CA ASN A 188 16.12 18.45 -13.92
C ASN A 188 14.84 18.69 -14.71
N LYS A 189 14.36 19.92 -14.69
CA LYS A 189 13.21 20.35 -15.49
C LYS A 189 13.59 20.54 -16.94
N ASP A 190 12.65 20.24 -17.83
CA ASP A 190 12.77 20.56 -19.24
C ASP A 190 12.51 22.06 -19.48
N GLU A 191 12.95 22.58 -20.62
CA GLU A 191 12.69 23.97 -20.98
C GLU A 191 11.19 24.22 -21.12
N GLY A 192 10.66 25.18 -20.35
CA GLY A 192 9.23 25.51 -20.35
C GLY A 192 8.40 24.78 -19.29
N ASP A 193 9.00 23.90 -18.49
CA ASP A 193 8.32 23.29 -17.34
C ASP A 193 7.88 24.35 -16.32
N ILE A 194 6.56 24.45 -16.12
CA ILE A 194 5.94 25.33 -15.13
C ILE A 194 5.22 24.45 -14.10
N VAL A 195 5.52 24.70 -12.82
CA VAL A 195 4.80 24.08 -11.70
C VAL A 195 3.91 25.15 -11.07
N GLU A 196 2.61 24.93 -11.08
CA GLU A 196 1.64 25.84 -10.47
C GLU A 196 1.48 25.57 -8.97
N ASP A 197 1.19 26.61 -8.17
CA ASP A 197 0.97 26.46 -6.73
C ASP A 197 -0.14 25.46 -6.38
N LYS A 198 -1.17 25.33 -7.24
CA LYS A 198 -2.25 24.35 -7.05
C LYS A 198 -1.75 22.91 -7.13
N GLN A 199 -0.73 22.65 -7.95
CA GLN A 199 -0.12 21.32 -8.04
C GLN A 199 0.60 20.94 -6.75
N LEU A 200 0.95 21.90 -5.88
CA LEU A 200 1.63 21.61 -4.61
C LEU A 200 0.69 21.22 -3.46
N VAL A 201 -0.63 21.33 -3.66
CA VAL A 201 -1.63 20.97 -2.66
C VAL A 201 -1.90 19.47 -2.74
N VAL A 202 -1.52 18.74 -1.68
CA VAL A 202 -1.73 17.29 -1.59
C VAL A 202 -2.77 16.98 -0.52
N GLU A 203 -3.78 16.19 -0.91
CA GLU A 203 -4.75 15.64 0.03
C GLU A 203 -4.06 14.72 1.03
N ASN A 204 -4.39 14.86 2.32
CA ASN A 204 -3.87 13.97 3.35
C ASN A 204 -4.89 12.89 3.65
N ILE A 205 -4.38 11.70 3.98
CA ILE A 205 -5.21 10.58 4.44
C ILE A 205 -6.02 11.01 5.67
N SER A 206 -7.33 10.95 5.55
CA SER A 206 -8.28 11.32 6.60
C SER A 206 -8.22 10.38 7.80
N GLU A 207 -8.72 10.83 8.95
CA GLU A 207 -8.81 9.97 10.14
C GLU A 207 -9.69 8.74 9.88
N LEU A 208 -10.78 8.90 9.12
CA LEU A 208 -11.67 7.79 8.77
C LEU A 208 -10.95 6.75 7.90
N GLU A 209 -10.19 7.18 6.90
CA GLU A 209 -9.38 6.27 6.08
C GLU A 209 -8.34 5.51 6.92
N ARG A 210 -7.75 6.14 7.94
CA ARG A 210 -6.83 5.47 8.86
C ARG A 210 -7.52 4.38 9.68
N VAL A 211 -8.75 4.62 10.13
CA VAL A 211 -9.54 3.59 10.85
C VAL A 211 -9.95 2.46 9.92
N ASN A 212 -10.38 2.77 8.69
CA ASN A 212 -10.67 1.76 7.68
C ASN A 212 -9.43 0.92 7.36
N ALA A 213 -8.26 1.56 7.23
CA ALA A 213 -7.01 0.85 7.00
C ALA A 213 -6.65 -0.08 8.17
N ALA A 214 -6.85 0.37 9.41
CA ALA A 214 -6.67 -0.46 10.59
C ALA A 214 -7.63 -1.66 10.60
N ALA A 215 -8.90 -1.46 10.24
CA ALA A 215 -9.87 -2.55 10.13
C ALA A 215 -9.50 -3.56 9.04
N ASN A 216 -9.04 -3.08 7.87
CA ASN A 216 -8.57 -3.90 6.76
C ASN A 216 -7.29 -4.69 7.08
N SER A 217 -6.56 -4.31 8.14
CA SER A 217 -5.33 -4.98 8.56
C SER A 217 -5.55 -6.12 9.55
N ILE A 218 -6.80 -6.30 10.01
CA ILE A 218 -7.16 -7.31 11.00
C ILE A 218 -7.86 -8.45 10.26
N PRO A 219 -7.45 -9.72 10.47
CA PRO A 219 -8.16 -10.86 9.92
C PRO A 219 -9.66 -10.82 10.25
N TYR A 220 -10.49 -11.15 9.25
CA TYR A 220 -11.95 -11.10 9.33
C TYR A 220 -12.52 -11.69 10.63
N HIS A 221 -12.03 -12.87 11.04
CA HIS A 221 -12.51 -13.60 12.21
C HIS A 221 -12.12 -12.93 13.54
N SER A 222 -11.04 -12.15 13.55
CA SER A 222 -10.54 -11.42 14.71
C SER A 222 -11.03 -9.97 14.77
N LEU A 223 -11.60 -9.45 13.68
CA LEU A 223 -12.06 -8.07 13.60
C LEU A 223 -13.24 -7.81 14.55
N SER A 224 -12.94 -7.04 15.59
CA SER A 224 -13.83 -6.63 16.66
C SER A 224 -13.50 -5.21 17.12
N LEU A 225 -14.37 -4.59 17.92
CA LEU A 225 -14.09 -3.28 18.50
C LEU A 225 -12.82 -3.30 19.36
N ALA A 226 -12.59 -4.37 20.13
CA ALA A 226 -11.41 -4.52 20.96
C ALA A 226 -10.13 -4.57 20.11
N ALA A 227 -10.11 -5.43 19.08
CA ALA A 227 -8.97 -5.55 18.18
C ALA A 227 -8.69 -4.24 17.42
N LEU A 228 -9.73 -3.60 16.87
CA LEU A 228 -9.60 -2.33 16.15
C LEU A 228 -9.05 -1.21 17.05
N SER A 229 -9.55 -1.12 18.29
CA SER A 229 -9.08 -0.12 19.26
C SER A 229 -7.63 -0.36 19.64
N GLN A 230 -7.23 -1.63 19.82
CA GLN A 230 -5.85 -2.01 20.11
C GLN A 230 -4.90 -1.61 18.98
N VAL A 231 -5.24 -1.94 17.72
CA VAL A 231 -4.43 -1.61 16.54
C VAL A 231 -4.27 -0.10 16.35
N ILE A 232 -5.31 0.68 16.67
CA ILE A 232 -5.27 2.15 16.60
C ILE A 232 -4.60 2.79 17.84
N ASN A 233 -4.23 1.99 18.85
CA ASN A 233 -3.70 2.43 20.13
C ASN A 233 -4.65 3.40 20.87
N MET A 234 -5.92 3.02 20.95
CA MET A 234 -6.96 3.75 21.67
C MET A 234 -7.78 2.80 22.55
N THR A 235 -8.45 3.36 23.57
CA THR A 235 -9.49 2.61 24.27
C THR A 235 -10.75 2.52 23.40
N PRO A 236 -11.59 1.48 23.55
CA PRO A 236 -12.87 1.37 22.83
C PRO A 236 -13.77 2.60 22.98
N ARG A 237 -13.82 3.18 24.19
CA ARG A 237 -14.61 4.39 24.48
C ARG A 237 -14.05 5.61 23.74
N SER A 238 -12.74 5.75 23.69
CA SER A 238 -12.10 6.83 22.94
C SER A 238 -12.38 6.69 21.44
N LEU A 239 -12.21 5.50 20.87
CA LEU A 239 -12.47 5.26 19.44
C LEU A 239 -13.94 5.56 19.08
N GLN A 240 -14.90 5.10 19.89
CA GLN A 240 -16.32 5.43 19.69
C GLN A 240 -16.58 6.94 19.69
N ARG A 241 -15.94 7.68 20.61
CA ARG A 241 -16.10 9.13 20.70
C ARG A 241 -15.53 9.83 19.47
N GLU A 242 -14.31 9.49 19.04
CA GLU A 242 -13.70 10.10 17.85
C GLU A 242 -14.52 9.79 16.59
N LEU A 243 -14.95 8.54 16.39
CA LEU A 243 -15.75 8.17 15.21
C LEU A 243 -17.12 8.86 15.19
N LYS A 244 -17.72 9.11 16.36
CA LYS A 244 -18.95 9.88 16.45
C LYS A 244 -18.77 11.33 15.99
N LEU A 245 -17.60 11.92 16.18
CA LEU A 245 -17.27 13.26 15.65
C LEU A 245 -17.11 13.26 14.12
N LEU A 246 -16.89 12.09 13.52
CA LEU A 246 -16.82 11.86 12.07
C LEU A 246 -18.14 11.30 11.50
N ASP A 247 -19.25 11.48 12.23
CA ASP A 247 -20.60 11.00 11.86
C ASP A 247 -20.68 9.50 11.55
N THR A 248 -19.84 8.69 12.21
CA THR A 248 -19.84 7.23 12.07
C THR A 248 -19.69 6.53 13.43
N ASN A 249 -19.58 5.22 13.41
CA ASN A 249 -19.36 4.40 14.60
C ASN A 249 -18.50 3.17 14.27
N PRO A 250 -17.81 2.58 15.26
CA PRO A 250 -16.93 1.44 15.01
C PRO A 250 -17.65 0.24 14.39
N GLN A 251 -18.92 0.02 14.73
CA GLN A 251 -19.66 -1.14 14.22
C GLN A 251 -19.95 -1.01 12.73
N SER A 252 -20.16 0.21 12.21
CA SER A 252 -20.26 0.45 10.77
C SER A 252 -18.98 0.03 10.07
N ILE A 253 -17.85 0.59 10.50
CA ILE A 253 -16.53 0.31 9.91
C ILE A 253 -16.19 -1.19 9.95
N ILE A 254 -16.46 -1.85 11.07
CA ILE A 254 -16.26 -3.30 11.22
C ILE A 254 -17.15 -4.07 10.24
N ASN A 255 -18.42 -3.70 10.13
CA ASN A 255 -19.34 -4.35 9.21
C ASN A 255 -18.92 -4.14 7.75
N ASP A 256 -18.46 -2.95 7.40
CA ASP A 256 -18.02 -2.57 6.05
C ASP A 256 -16.76 -3.38 5.64
N ALA A 257 -15.76 -3.47 6.52
CA ALA A 257 -14.60 -4.32 6.29
C ALA A 257 -14.99 -5.81 6.18
N LYS A 258 -15.90 -6.29 7.03
CA LYS A 258 -16.39 -7.67 7.01
C LYS A 258 -17.17 -8.00 5.73
N ILE A 259 -18.05 -7.11 5.27
CA ILE A 259 -18.82 -7.35 4.05
C ILE A 259 -17.93 -7.34 2.82
N ASN A 260 -16.92 -6.46 2.77
CA ASN A 260 -15.95 -6.43 1.68
C ASN A 260 -15.19 -7.76 1.57
N HIS A 261 -14.72 -8.29 2.71
CA HIS A 261 -14.10 -9.62 2.77
C HIS A 261 -15.03 -10.73 2.25
N ILE A 262 -16.29 -10.74 2.70
CA ILE A 262 -17.30 -11.72 2.26
C ILE A 262 -17.55 -11.59 0.76
N ILE A 263 -17.67 -10.37 0.23
CA ILE A 263 -17.88 -10.13 -1.20
C ILE A 263 -16.71 -10.65 -2.02
N SER A 264 -15.47 -10.33 -1.65
CA SER A 264 -14.28 -10.85 -2.32
C SER A 264 -14.23 -12.37 -2.30
N ARG A 265 -14.54 -12.99 -1.15
CA ARG A 265 -14.61 -14.45 -1.03
C ARG A 265 -15.73 -15.05 -1.89
N LEU A 266 -16.89 -14.39 -1.96
CA LEU A 266 -18.01 -14.82 -2.80
C LEU A 266 -17.65 -14.84 -4.29
N LEU A 267 -16.89 -13.86 -4.75
CA LEU A 267 -16.39 -13.78 -6.13
C LEU A 267 -15.39 -14.90 -6.42
N ILE A 268 -14.44 -15.15 -5.52
CA ILE A 268 -13.49 -16.29 -5.63
C ILE A 268 -14.24 -17.62 -5.71
N ASN A 269 -15.27 -17.78 -4.88
CA ASN A 269 -16.13 -18.96 -4.84
C ASN A 269 -17.14 -19.03 -6.00
N LYS A 270 -16.99 -18.18 -7.03
CA LYS A 270 -17.85 -18.13 -8.23
C LYS A 270 -19.33 -18.04 -7.89
N GLY A 271 -19.67 -17.25 -6.88
CA GLY A 271 -21.05 -17.05 -6.42
C GLY A 271 -21.61 -18.19 -5.54
N ASN A 272 -20.80 -19.14 -5.08
CA ASN A 272 -21.24 -20.17 -4.15
C ASN A 272 -21.45 -19.57 -2.74
N ILE A 273 -22.68 -19.15 -2.48
CA ILE A 273 -23.11 -18.50 -1.23
C ILE A 273 -22.89 -19.42 -0.02
N LYS A 274 -23.20 -20.73 -0.13
CA LYS A 274 -23.10 -21.67 1.00
C LYS A 274 -21.65 -21.89 1.41
N LEU A 275 -20.77 -22.10 0.43
CA LEU A 275 -19.32 -22.24 0.68
C LEU A 275 -18.77 -20.96 1.31
N THR A 276 -19.11 -19.80 0.76
CA THR A 276 -18.65 -18.50 1.25
C THR A 276 -19.08 -18.24 2.69
N ALA A 277 -20.33 -18.52 3.03
CA ALA A 277 -20.84 -18.37 4.39
C ALA A 277 -20.05 -19.25 5.37
N TYR A 278 -19.79 -20.51 5.01
CA TYR A 278 -19.01 -21.44 5.80
C TYR A 278 -17.57 -20.96 6.02
N GLU A 279 -16.86 -20.55 4.95
CA GLU A 279 -15.49 -20.05 5.02
C GLU A 279 -15.36 -18.73 5.79
N CYS A 280 -16.41 -17.91 5.78
CA CYS A 280 -16.50 -16.70 6.61
C CYS A 280 -16.98 -17.01 8.04
N GLY A 281 -17.06 -18.28 8.45
CA GLY A 281 -17.34 -18.67 9.84
C GLY A 281 -18.81 -18.52 10.27
N PHE A 282 -19.77 -18.40 9.34
CA PHE A 282 -21.18 -18.39 9.70
C PHE A 282 -21.68 -19.81 9.97
N THR A 283 -22.31 -20.00 11.12
CA THR A 283 -22.88 -21.28 11.56
C THR A 283 -24.16 -21.65 10.81
N ASP A 284 -24.90 -20.65 10.31
CA ASP A 284 -26.15 -20.86 9.60
C ASP A 284 -26.39 -19.80 8.51
N MET A 285 -27.09 -20.23 7.45
CA MET A 285 -27.36 -19.41 6.27
C MET A 285 -28.31 -18.23 6.54
N SER A 286 -29.16 -18.32 7.56
CA SER A 286 -30.11 -17.27 7.92
C SER A 286 -29.37 -16.08 8.52
N THR A 287 -28.43 -16.34 9.43
CA THR A 287 -27.54 -15.33 10.02
C THR A 287 -26.68 -14.66 8.95
N PHE A 288 -26.07 -15.45 8.06
CA PHE A 288 -25.31 -14.94 6.92
C PHE A 288 -26.15 -14.01 6.04
N SER A 289 -27.31 -14.49 5.57
CA SER A 289 -28.14 -13.73 4.62
C SER A 289 -28.66 -12.44 5.23
N ARG A 290 -29.03 -12.45 6.52
CA ARG A 290 -29.46 -11.26 7.26
C ARG A 290 -28.32 -10.27 7.43
N PHE A 291 -27.13 -10.72 7.81
CA PHE A 291 -25.95 -9.85 7.92
C PHE A 291 -25.63 -9.23 6.55
N PHE A 292 -25.48 -10.05 5.51
CA PHE A 292 -25.14 -9.59 4.17
C PHE A 292 -26.16 -8.58 3.65
N SER A 293 -27.45 -8.90 3.72
CA SER A 293 -28.50 -8.00 3.21
C SER A 293 -28.58 -6.69 3.99
N LYS A 294 -28.34 -6.74 5.31
CA LYS A 294 -28.34 -5.54 6.16
C LYS A 294 -27.20 -4.59 5.80
N VAL A 295 -26.01 -5.12 5.50
CA VAL A 295 -24.81 -4.30 5.28
C VAL A 295 -24.63 -3.95 3.81
N ALA A 296 -24.77 -4.91 2.90
CA ALA A 296 -24.64 -4.69 1.45
C ALA A 296 -25.89 -4.05 0.80
N GLY A 297 -27.00 -3.94 1.54
CA GLY A 297 -28.27 -3.37 1.06
C GLY A 297 -29.07 -4.28 0.14
N LEU A 298 -28.58 -5.48 -0.20
CA LEU A 298 -29.24 -6.44 -1.09
C LEU A 298 -28.88 -7.88 -0.73
N SER A 299 -29.73 -8.83 -1.11
CA SER A 299 -29.51 -10.24 -0.76
C SER A 299 -28.28 -10.84 -1.46
N PRO A 300 -27.60 -11.83 -0.86
CA PRO A 300 -26.47 -12.51 -1.51
C PRO A 300 -26.78 -13.03 -2.92
N LYS A 301 -28.00 -13.55 -3.12
CA LYS A 301 -28.45 -14.04 -4.43
C LYS A 301 -28.60 -12.91 -5.44
N ALA A 302 -29.19 -11.79 -5.02
CA ALA A 302 -29.31 -10.60 -5.87
C ALA A 302 -27.93 -10.05 -6.26
N PHE A 303 -26.97 -10.08 -5.33
CA PHE A 303 -25.58 -9.67 -5.60
C PHE A 303 -24.96 -10.52 -6.70
N CYS A 304 -25.01 -11.86 -6.56
CA CYS A 304 -24.47 -12.78 -7.55
C CYS A 304 -25.11 -12.57 -8.92
N ASN A 305 -26.43 -12.45 -8.99
CA ASN A 305 -27.15 -12.23 -10.24
C ASN A 305 -26.68 -10.94 -10.94
N ALA A 306 -26.54 -9.84 -10.18
CA ALA A 306 -26.11 -8.57 -10.74
C ALA A 306 -24.68 -8.61 -11.29
N LYS A 307 -23.77 -9.36 -10.64
CA LYS A 307 -22.37 -9.50 -11.10
C LYS A 307 -22.21 -10.46 -12.28
N ILE A 308 -23.01 -11.52 -12.36
CA ILE A 308 -23.01 -12.48 -13.48
C ILE A 308 -23.56 -11.84 -14.77
N SER A 309 -24.46 -10.86 -14.67
CA SER A 309 -24.97 -10.12 -15.83
C SER A 309 -24.04 -9.01 -16.34
N ALA A 310 -22.97 -8.69 -15.62
CA ALA A 310 -22.02 -7.61 -15.94
C ALA A 310 -20.65 -8.12 -16.43
N SER A 311 -20.48 -9.44 -16.54
CA SER A 311 -19.28 -10.15 -16.98
C SER A 311 -19.58 -10.97 -18.23
#